data_AF-W7B1K8-F1
#
_entry.id   AF-W7B1K8-F1
#
_cell.length_a   1.000
_cell.length_b   1.000
_cell.length_c   1.000
_cell.angle_alpha   90.00
_cell.angle_beta   90.00
_cell.angle_gamma   90.00
#
_symmetry.space_group_name_H-M   'P 1'
#
loop_
_entity.id
_entity.type
_entity.pdbx_description
1 polymer ?
#
loop_
_entity_poly.entity_id
_entity_poly.type
_entity_poly.pdbx_seq_one_letter_code
_entity_poly.pdbx_strand_id
1 'polypeptide(L)'
;MAKQEEIKLQEQRAALAKQEEAKKQEEARKQEEIRKQNEAREREKQAAANAAKERQNSTSDNSGSGNVQASVDKNEQQVLVTKTGSKYHNRKCGNGTYYPATLSEAKARGLTPCSKCYGR
;
A
#
# COMPACT_ATOMS: atom_id res chain seq x y z
N MET A 1 16.15 -12.78 -70.22
CA MET A 1 15.39 -13.31 -69.07
C MET A 1 16.22 -13.31 -67.79
N ALA A 2 17.35 -14.03 -67.72
CA ALA A 2 18.21 -14.09 -66.52
C ALA A 2 18.62 -12.73 -65.90
N LYS A 3 19.10 -11.77 -66.72
CA LYS A 3 19.49 -10.44 -66.23
C LYS A 3 18.35 -9.61 -65.62
N GLN A 4 17.10 -9.84 -66.02
CA GLN A 4 15.94 -9.14 -65.46
C GLN A 4 15.52 -9.74 -64.12
N GLU A 5 15.73 -11.05 -63.90
CA GLU A 5 15.48 -11.70 -62.62
C GLU A 5 16.52 -11.30 -61.56
N GLU A 6 17.79 -11.16 -61.96
CA GLU A 6 18.85 -10.67 -61.06
C GLU A 6 18.59 -9.25 -60.56
N ILE A 7 18.14 -8.35 -61.45
CA ILE A 7 17.77 -6.97 -61.08
C ILE A 7 16.59 -6.97 -60.11
N LYS A 8 15.53 -7.75 -60.40
CA LYS A 8 14.37 -7.86 -59.50
C LYS A 8 14.74 -8.43 -58.13
N LEU A 9 15.63 -9.41 -58.07
CA LEU A 9 16.10 -9.99 -56.81
C LEU A 9 16.94 -8.97 -56.01
N GLN A 10 17.76 -8.17 -56.70
CA GLN A 10 18.55 -7.11 -56.07
C GLN A 10 17.65 -5.99 -55.51
N GLU A 11 16.60 -5.60 -56.22
CA GLU A 11 15.60 -4.63 -55.77
C GLU A 11 14.79 -5.15 -54.57
N GLN A 12 14.37 -6.42 -54.60
CA GLN A 12 13.66 -7.04 -53.48
C GLN A 12 14.53 -7.12 -52.22
N ARG A 13 15.82 -7.45 -52.34
CA ARG A 13 16.75 -7.45 -51.21
C ARG A 13 16.98 -6.04 -50.67
N ALA A 14 17.09 -5.03 -51.53
CA ALA A 14 17.21 -3.64 -51.11
C ALA A 14 15.93 -3.14 -50.39
N ALA A 15 14.75 -3.56 -50.85
CA ALA A 15 13.48 -3.25 -50.21
C ALA A 15 13.36 -3.91 -48.83
N LEU A 16 13.74 -5.19 -48.70
CA LEU A 16 13.75 -5.91 -47.42
C LEU A 16 14.75 -5.30 -46.43
N ALA A 17 15.96 -4.94 -46.89
CA ALA A 17 16.96 -4.29 -46.04
C ALA A 17 16.47 -2.93 -45.51
N LYS A 18 15.82 -2.11 -46.35
CA LYS A 18 15.21 -0.84 -45.91
C LYS A 18 14.05 -1.06 -44.93
N GLN A 19 13.26 -2.10 -45.14
CA GLN A 19 12.14 -2.44 -44.26
C GLN A 19 12.64 -2.96 -42.90
N GLU A 20 13.72 -3.73 -42.88
CA GLU A 20 14.36 -4.21 -41.65
C GLU A 20 15.03 -3.07 -40.88
N GLU A 21 15.70 -2.14 -41.58
CA GLU A 21 16.28 -0.95 -40.95
C GLU A 21 15.20 -0.03 -40.36
N ALA A 22 14.09 0.18 -41.06
CA ALA A 22 12.95 0.95 -40.56
C ALA A 22 12.34 0.29 -39.30
N LYS A 23 12.17 -1.04 -39.30
CA LYS A 23 11.69 -1.78 -38.12
C LYS A 23 12.66 -1.68 -36.95
N LYS A 24 13.97 -1.76 -37.20
CA LYS A 24 15.00 -1.63 -36.16
C LYS A 24 15.05 -0.22 -35.57
N GLN A 25 14.85 0.81 -36.40
CA GLN A 25 14.73 2.20 -35.94
C GLN A 25 13.45 2.43 -35.13
N GLU A 26 12.32 1.85 -35.55
CA GLU A 26 11.05 1.92 -34.81
C GLU A 26 11.14 1.18 -33.46
N GLU A 27 11.73 -0.01 -33.43
CA GLU A 27 11.92 -0.78 -32.20
C GLU A 27 12.87 -0.06 -31.23
N ALA A 28 13.95 0.54 -31.72
CA ALA A 28 14.85 1.35 -30.90
C ALA A 28 14.13 2.56 -30.27
N ARG A 29 13.29 3.27 -31.04
CA ARG A 29 12.46 4.37 -30.52
C ARG A 29 11.48 3.90 -29.46
N LYS A 30 10.81 2.77 -29.71
CA LYS A 30 9.85 2.19 -28.76
C LYS A 30 10.52 1.70 -27.47
N GLN A 31 11.71 1.10 -27.56
CA GLN A 31 12.52 0.73 -26.39
C GLN A 31 12.96 1.95 -25.58
N GLU A 32 13.36 3.04 -26.25
CA GLU A 32 13.73 4.28 -25.56
C GLU A 32 12.52 4.91 -24.85
N GLU A 33 11.35 4.92 -25.49
CA GLU A 33 10.11 5.43 -24.90
C GLU A 33 9.67 4.62 -23.68
N ILE A 34 9.71 3.28 -23.77
CA ILE A 34 9.42 2.39 -22.63
C ILE A 34 10.42 2.62 -21.49
N ARG A 35 11.71 2.82 -21.80
CA ARG A 35 12.73 3.13 -20.78
C ARG A 35 12.44 4.46 -20.07
N LYS A 36 12.09 5.51 -20.82
CA LYS A 36 11.70 6.81 -20.24
C LYS A 36 10.43 6.71 -19.40
N GLN A 37 9.44 5.95 -19.85
CA GLN A 37 8.19 5.74 -19.12
C GLN A 37 8.42 4.97 -17.80
N ASN A 38 9.24 3.92 -17.83
CA ASN A 38 9.60 3.17 -16.63
C ASN A 38 10.40 4.03 -15.64
N GLU A 39 11.35 4.83 -16.13
CA GLU A 39 12.11 5.74 -15.27
C GLU A 39 11.22 6.82 -14.63
N ALA A 40 10.28 7.40 -15.39
CA ALA A 40 9.29 8.34 -14.86
C ALA A 40 8.40 7.70 -13.80
N ARG A 41 7.91 6.47 -14.05
CA ARG A 41 7.06 5.72 -13.12
C ARG A 41 7.79 5.36 -11.82
N GLU A 42 9.06 5.00 -11.90
CA GLU A 42 9.86 4.69 -10.71
C GLU A 42 10.23 5.96 -9.92
N ARG A 43 10.48 7.09 -10.59
CA ARG A 43 10.62 8.40 -9.91
C ARG A 43 9.33 8.83 -9.20
N GLU A 44 8.17 8.63 -9.82
CA GLU A 44 6.86 8.93 -9.21
C GLU A 44 6.59 8.05 -7.99
N LYS A 45 6.86 6.74 -8.08
CA LYS A 45 6.76 5.82 -6.93
C LYS A 45 7.70 6.19 -5.78
N GLN A 46 8.95 6.57 -6.10
CA GLN A 46 9.90 7.01 -5.07
C GLN A 46 9.46 8.33 -4.42
N ALA A 47 8.91 9.27 -5.20
CA ALA A 47 8.34 10.51 -4.65
C ALA A 47 7.13 10.23 -3.74
N ALA A 48 6.23 9.31 -4.12
CA ALA A 48 5.11 8.89 -3.29
C ALA A 48 5.56 8.17 -2.01
N ALA A 49 6.59 7.32 -2.08
CA ALA A 49 7.15 6.63 -0.92
C ALA A 49 7.86 7.59 0.05
N ASN A 50 8.57 8.59 -0.46
CA ASN A 50 9.21 9.62 0.37
C ASN A 50 8.17 10.54 1.01
N ALA A 51 7.10 10.93 0.30
CA ALA A 51 5.99 11.70 0.86
C ALA A 51 5.22 10.93 1.95
N ALA A 52 5.12 9.59 1.85
CA ALA A 52 4.55 8.76 2.91
C ALA A 52 5.46 8.67 4.16
N LYS A 53 6.78 8.71 3.98
CA LYS A 53 7.76 8.73 5.08
C LYS A 53 7.84 10.08 5.79
N GLU A 54 7.67 11.18 5.06
CA GLU A 54 7.68 12.54 5.63
C GLU A 54 6.40 12.84 6.44
N ARG A 55 5.26 12.22 6.09
CA ARG A 55 4.04 12.26 6.91
C ARG A 55 4.16 11.54 8.26
N GLN A 56 5.18 10.71 8.48
CA GLN A 56 5.46 10.12 9.80
C GLN A 56 6.42 10.95 10.67
N ASN A 57 7.09 11.98 10.10
CA ASN A 57 8.05 12.79 10.84
C ASN A 57 7.57 14.23 11.13
N SER A 58 6.36 14.60 10.72
CA SER A 58 5.77 15.93 10.96
C SER A 58 4.57 15.94 11.91
N THR A 59 4.37 14.88 12.70
CA THR A 59 3.41 14.88 13.83
C THR A 59 4.11 14.89 15.18
N SER A 60 5.21 15.64 15.26
CA SER A 60 5.81 16.12 16.52
C SER A 60 5.76 17.64 16.56
N ASP A 61 4.60 18.24 16.28
CA ASP A 61 4.20 19.50 16.93
C ASP A 61 2.70 19.75 16.79
N ASN A 62 2.01 19.55 17.91
CA ASN A 62 0.84 20.30 18.36
C ASN A 62 -0.49 20.29 17.54
N SER A 63 -1.42 19.48 18.07
CA SER A 63 -2.88 19.71 18.13
C SER A 63 -3.75 19.56 16.87
N GLY A 64 -4.62 18.54 16.89
CA GLY A 64 -5.89 18.59 16.15
C GLY A 64 -6.40 17.28 15.56
N SER A 65 -6.93 16.40 16.41
CA SER A 65 -8.07 15.50 16.11
C SER A 65 -8.05 14.66 14.81
N GLY A 66 -7.77 13.35 14.93
CA GLY A 66 -8.36 12.37 14.03
C GLY A 66 -7.56 11.09 13.82
N ASN A 67 -8.03 10.02 14.48
CA ASN A 67 -7.73 8.61 14.21
C ASN A 67 -6.52 8.02 14.94
N VAL A 68 -6.86 7.45 16.10
CA VAL A 68 -6.05 6.60 16.98
C VAL A 68 -5.76 5.28 16.25
N GLN A 69 -4.51 5.03 15.89
CA GLN A 69 -4.05 3.69 15.50
C GLN A 69 -2.72 3.38 16.18
N ALA A 70 -2.83 2.67 17.30
CA ALA A 70 -1.89 1.67 17.79
C ALA A 70 -0.43 2.09 18.05
N SER A 71 -0.22 2.98 19.02
CA SER A 71 0.90 2.80 19.95
C SER A 71 0.48 1.74 20.97
N VAL A 72 0.80 0.47 20.69
CA VAL A 72 0.63 -0.62 21.65
C VAL A 72 1.64 -0.40 22.78
N ASP A 73 1.21 0.35 23.79
CA ASP A 73 1.89 0.43 25.06
C ASP A 73 2.00 -1.00 25.61
N LYS A 74 3.23 -1.52 25.71
CA LYS A 74 3.53 -2.89 26.17
C LYS A 74 3.18 -3.15 27.64
N ASN A 75 2.42 -2.25 28.27
CA ASN A 75 1.93 -2.33 29.64
C ASN A 75 0.41 -2.03 29.72
N GLU A 76 -0.34 -2.35 28.66
CA GLU A 76 -1.79 -2.24 28.72
C GLU A 76 -2.41 -3.44 29.46
N GLN A 77 -3.17 -3.14 30.50
CA GLN A 77 -3.93 -4.14 31.23
C GLN A 77 -4.95 -4.80 30.30
N GLN A 78 -4.88 -6.12 30.18
CA GLN A 78 -5.87 -6.93 29.46
C GLN A 78 -7.20 -6.94 30.24
N VAL A 79 -8.30 -6.68 29.53
CA VAL A 79 -9.67 -6.72 30.05
C VAL A 79 -10.56 -7.58 29.17
N LEU A 80 -11.69 -7.98 29.72
CA LEU A 80 -12.71 -8.76 29.03
C LEU A 80 -13.89 -7.86 28.68
N VAL A 81 -14.34 -7.89 27.44
CA VAL A 81 -15.50 -7.14 26.94
C VAL A 81 -16.57 -8.09 26.42
N THR A 82 -17.84 -7.75 26.56
CA THR A 82 -18.96 -8.56 26.05
C THR A 82 -19.45 -8.06 24.70
N LYS A 83 -20.21 -8.88 23.95
CA LYS A 83 -20.76 -8.52 22.63
C LYS A 83 -21.57 -7.22 22.64
N THR A 84 -22.34 -6.97 23.70
CA THR A 84 -23.15 -5.75 23.85
C THR A 84 -22.34 -4.54 24.30
N GLY A 85 -21.04 -4.72 24.61
CA GLY A 85 -20.06 -3.64 24.66
C GLY A 85 -20.51 -2.42 25.45
N SER A 86 -21.09 -2.60 26.64
CA SER A 86 -21.40 -1.45 27.52
C SER A 86 -20.42 -1.36 28.70
N LYS A 87 -19.81 -2.49 29.07
CA LYS A 87 -18.90 -2.57 30.22
C LYS A 87 -17.68 -3.44 29.94
N TYR A 88 -16.56 -3.13 30.59
CA TYR A 88 -15.37 -3.97 30.62
C TYR A 88 -15.20 -4.64 31.99
N HIS A 89 -14.56 -5.81 32.00
CA HIS A 89 -14.47 -6.72 33.13
C HIS A 89 -13.00 -7.15 33.37
N ASN A 90 -12.61 -7.41 34.63
CA ASN A 90 -11.31 -8.01 34.97
C ASN A 90 -11.37 -9.55 35.05
N ARG A 91 -12.57 -10.12 35.05
CA ARG A 91 -12.84 -11.57 35.12
C ARG A 91 -14.18 -11.85 34.44
N LYS A 92 -14.48 -13.12 34.14
CA LYS A 92 -15.81 -13.51 33.67
C LYS A 92 -16.85 -13.15 34.75
N CYS A 93 -17.85 -12.35 34.39
CA CYS A 93 -18.79 -11.72 35.32
C CYS A 93 -20.24 -11.88 34.86
N GLY A 94 -20.83 -13.04 35.16
CA GLY A 94 -22.18 -13.42 34.70
C GLY A 94 -22.16 -14.28 33.42
N ASN A 95 -23.35 -14.53 32.88
CA ASN A 95 -23.56 -15.44 31.75
C ASN A 95 -23.43 -14.69 30.42
N GLY A 96 -22.28 -14.80 29.76
CA GLY A 96 -22.06 -14.17 28.46
C GLY A 96 -20.76 -14.58 27.79
N THR A 97 -20.64 -14.23 26.51
CA THR A 97 -19.39 -14.39 25.74
C THR A 97 -18.50 -13.17 25.97
N TYR A 98 -17.25 -13.43 26.34
CA TYR A 98 -16.24 -12.41 26.61
C TYR A 98 -15.13 -12.50 25.58
N TYR A 99 -14.70 -11.34 25.12
CA TYR A 99 -13.59 -11.16 24.19
C TYR A 99 -12.46 -10.43 24.91
N PRO A 100 -11.21 -10.87 24.77
CA PRO A 100 -10.06 -10.13 25.29
C PRO A 100 -9.89 -8.83 24.50
N ALA A 101 -9.65 -7.73 25.22
CA ALA A 101 -9.34 -6.41 24.67
C ALA A 101 -8.39 -5.69 25.63
N THR A 102 -7.75 -4.60 25.19
CA THR A 102 -6.93 -3.79 26.10
C THR A 102 -7.79 -2.77 26.85
N LEU A 103 -7.37 -2.36 28.06
CA LEU A 103 -8.08 -1.34 28.84
C LEU A 103 -8.25 -0.03 28.05
N SER A 104 -7.24 0.32 27.25
CA SER A 104 -7.26 1.50 26.39
C SER A 104 -8.30 1.36 25.28
N GLU A 105 -8.34 0.23 24.58
CA GLU A 105 -9.35 -0.06 23.55
C GLU A 105 -10.77 -0.02 24.13
N ALA A 106 -10.97 -0.58 25.33
CA ALA A 106 -12.25 -0.54 26.02
C ALA A 106 -12.67 0.90 26.34
N LYS A 107 -11.77 1.73 26.88
CA LYS A 107 -12.05 3.14 27.16
C LYS A 107 -12.29 3.95 25.88
N ALA A 108 -11.52 3.70 24.82
CA ALA A 108 -11.68 4.33 23.52
C ALA A 108 -13.03 4.01 22.86
N ARG A 109 -13.56 2.80 23.11
CA ARG A 109 -14.93 2.40 22.71
C ARG A 109 -16.04 2.96 23.60
N GLY A 110 -15.71 3.77 24.61
CA GLY A 110 -16.68 4.32 25.56
C GLY A 110 -17.22 3.30 26.57
N LEU A 111 -16.50 2.20 26.80
CA LEU A 111 -16.91 1.19 27.78
C LEU A 111 -16.65 1.68 29.20
N THR A 112 -17.58 1.38 30.10
CA THR A 112 -17.46 1.70 31.53
C THR A 112 -17.00 0.47 32.35
N PRO A 113 -16.37 0.64 33.51
CA PRO A 113 -16.04 -0.50 34.36
C PRO A 113 -17.30 -1.21 34.85
N CYS A 114 -17.28 -2.53 34.88
CA CYS A 114 -18.34 -3.29 35.54
C CYS A 114 -18.30 -3.07 37.06
N SER A 115 -19.40 -2.57 37.63
CA SER A 115 -19.54 -2.35 39.08
C SER A 115 -19.29 -3.62 39.89
N LYS A 116 -19.70 -4.80 39.40
CA LYS A 116 -19.41 -6.08 40.08
C LYS A 116 -17.94 -6.50 40.01
N CYS A 117 -17.21 -6.06 39.00
CA CYS A 117 -15.79 -6.36 38.81
C CYS A 117 -14.86 -5.37 39.54
N TYR A 118 -15.28 -4.10 39.63
CA TYR A 118 -14.44 -2.97 40.03
C TYR A 118 -15.01 -2.10 41.16
N GLY A 119 -16.29 -2.21 41.49
CA GLY A 119 -16.95 -1.42 42.54
C GLY A 119 -17.11 -2.23 43.81
N ARG A 120 -16.03 -2.34 44.61
CA ARG A 120 -16.07 -2.98 45.94
C ARG A 120 -17.32 -2.63 46.73
#